data_AF-A0A5E4CU50-F1
#
_entry.id   AF-A0A5E4CU50-F1
#
_cell.length_a   1.000
_cell.length_b   1.000
_cell.length_c   1.000
_cell.angle_alpha   90.00
_cell.angle_beta   90.00
_cell.angle_gamma   90.00
#
_symmetry.space_group_name_H-M   'P 1'
#
loop_
_entity.id
_entity.type
_entity.pdbx_description
1 polymer ?
#
loop_
_entity_poly.entity_id
_entity_poly.type
_entity_poly.pdbx_seq_one_letter_code
_entity_poly.pdbx_strand_id
1 'polypeptide(L)'
;MAVRWTATLLCGLLAATLAQATFSAPAVLNLGPDVIKERLTQKLKYHDATAILQQLPLLSAMREESSRGLLSGLKDTIMKHVIWLKVTSAAITQLQIQPSDQDQELVIKIPLDMVAGFNTPLVKTIVEMHMQSEVEARIRVDSEQVGPSALVLSDCFNRQGTLRISLLRKISFWVSPLVDKVTSLLMPTLPKLVKTQLCPVIQAAFKDMFQDFLKLVRVPIPLSPGGLLFDLLSSYIEGDVIQLNLQAKLLDSQSKVTNWLNDSSVSLAMPPLDGAPFSFVMRQDVLNAVVAVLLPPDKLTVLLDYVLPDLAKELKSSIKEISEQAAEKLDGTQLVKFQTRKTPQLLLSQGSAQAAQLIVLDLFPTNTALRPLFTLGIEAKSEAQFYTEGDQLVLSFNDIR
;
A
#
# COMPACT_ATOMS: atom_id res chain seq x y z
N MET A 1 28.22 -49.76 -2.86
CA MET A 1 26.78 -49.43 -2.68
C MET A 1 26.51 -48.28 -1.69
N ALA A 2 27.44 -47.91 -0.80
CA ALA A 2 27.24 -46.82 0.16
C ALA A 2 27.30 -45.38 -0.42
N VAL A 3 27.99 -45.17 -1.55
CA VAL A 3 28.22 -43.83 -2.14
C VAL A 3 26.98 -43.26 -2.88
N ARG A 4 26.06 -44.11 -3.35
CA ARG A 4 24.84 -43.67 -4.05
C ARG A 4 23.75 -43.17 -3.09
N TRP A 5 23.74 -43.66 -1.84
CA TRP A 5 22.74 -43.27 -0.84
C TRP A 5 23.09 -41.96 -0.13
N THR A 6 24.37 -41.68 0.06
CA THR A 6 24.81 -40.39 0.63
C THR A 6 24.55 -39.23 -0.32
N ALA A 7 24.68 -39.43 -1.64
CA ALA A 7 24.41 -38.40 -2.64
C ALA A 7 22.91 -38.04 -2.77
N THR A 8 22.01 -39.03 -2.68
CA THR A 8 20.55 -38.78 -2.69
C THR A 8 20.05 -38.18 -1.38
N LEU A 9 20.62 -38.55 -0.23
CA LEU A 9 20.32 -37.92 1.05
C LEU A 9 20.83 -36.47 1.10
N LEU A 10 22.02 -36.18 0.59
CA LEU A 10 22.52 -34.81 0.51
C LEU A 10 21.68 -33.95 -0.45
N CYS A 11 21.28 -34.48 -1.62
CA CYS A 11 20.42 -33.74 -2.55
C CYS A 11 19.00 -33.55 -2.00
N GLY A 12 18.46 -34.52 -1.24
CA GLY A 12 17.18 -34.39 -0.54
C GLY A 12 17.22 -33.38 0.60
N LEU A 13 18.33 -33.34 1.36
CA LEU A 13 18.55 -32.35 2.42
C LEU A 13 18.82 -30.94 1.87
N LEU A 14 19.54 -30.81 0.75
CA LEU A 14 19.76 -29.53 0.06
C LEU A 14 18.48 -29.00 -0.61
N ALA A 15 17.64 -29.88 -1.16
CA ALA A 15 16.34 -29.48 -1.70
C ALA A 15 15.35 -29.06 -0.59
N ALA A 16 15.39 -29.72 0.57
CA ALA A 16 14.57 -29.35 1.72
C ALA A 16 15.01 -28.03 2.38
N THR A 17 16.30 -27.70 2.39
CA THR A 17 16.78 -26.40 2.91
C THR A 17 16.58 -25.25 1.93
N LEU A 18 16.58 -25.50 0.61
CA LEU A 18 16.26 -24.48 -0.40
C LEU A 18 14.75 -24.15 -0.46
N ALA A 19 13.88 -25.08 -0.08
CA ALA A 19 12.42 -24.86 -0.04
C ALA A 19 11.96 -23.94 1.11
N GLN A 20 12.86 -23.58 2.04
CA GLN A 20 12.59 -22.68 3.17
C GLN A 20 13.50 -21.44 3.20
N ALA A 21 14.09 -21.06 2.05
CA ALA A 21 14.62 -19.71 1.93
C ALA A 21 13.42 -18.73 1.89
N THR A 22 13.03 -18.21 3.05
CA THR A 22 12.06 -17.11 3.16
C THR A 22 12.75 -15.84 2.64
N PHE A 23 12.70 -15.63 1.33
CA PHE A 23 13.17 -14.40 0.71
C PHE A 23 12.32 -13.24 1.21
N SER A 24 12.98 -12.12 1.53
CA SER A 24 12.27 -10.91 1.97
C SER A 24 11.61 -10.23 0.79
N ALA A 25 10.48 -9.58 1.03
CA ALA A 25 9.84 -8.76 0.01
C ALA A 25 10.79 -7.63 -0.44
N PRO A 26 10.99 -7.41 -1.75
CA PRO A 26 11.83 -6.32 -2.25
C PRO A 26 11.35 -4.92 -1.85
N ALA A 27 10.04 -4.74 -1.77
CA ALA A 27 9.41 -3.54 -1.22
C ALA A 27 8.15 -3.92 -0.45
N VAL A 28 7.78 -3.07 0.51
CA VAL A 28 6.59 -3.23 1.33
C VAL A 28 5.82 -1.91 1.42
N LEU A 29 4.52 -1.97 1.17
CA LEU A 29 3.59 -0.86 1.39
C LEU A 29 2.70 -1.19 2.59
N ASN A 30 2.82 -0.40 3.64
CA ASN A 30 1.97 -0.48 4.83
C ASN A 30 0.87 0.58 4.73
N LEU A 31 -0.38 0.14 4.85
CA LEU A 31 -1.57 0.99 4.80
C LEU A 31 -2.18 1.06 6.19
N GLY A 32 -2.16 2.24 6.80
CA GLY A 32 -2.75 2.49 8.11
C GLY A 32 -4.27 2.55 8.08
N PRO A 33 -4.90 2.56 9.27
CA PRO A 33 -6.35 2.52 9.41
C PRO A 33 -7.05 3.71 8.73
N ASP A 34 -6.44 4.89 8.71
CA ASP A 34 -7.10 6.07 8.15
C ASP A 34 -7.22 6.01 6.62
N VAL A 35 -6.20 5.47 5.93
CA VAL A 35 -6.26 5.21 4.48
C VAL A 35 -7.35 4.20 4.16
N ILE A 36 -7.45 3.12 4.95
CA ILE A 36 -8.45 2.07 4.75
C ILE A 36 -9.86 2.63 5.01
N LYS A 37 -10.07 3.39 6.10
CA LYS A 37 -11.36 4.02 6.42
C LYS A 37 -11.81 4.96 5.31
N GLU A 38 -10.93 5.84 4.85
CA GLU A 38 -11.27 6.84 3.84
C GLU A 38 -11.66 6.16 2.52
N ARG A 39 -10.80 5.26 2.01
CA ARG A 39 -11.04 4.58 0.74
C ARG A 39 -12.25 3.66 0.78
N LEU A 40 -12.44 2.89 1.86
CA LEU A 40 -13.64 2.06 2.00
C LEU A 40 -14.92 2.90 2.08
N THR A 41 -14.89 4.03 2.80
CA THR A 41 -16.02 4.97 2.87
C THR A 41 -16.39 5.50 1.49
N GLN A 42 -15.39 5.87 0.68
CA GLN A 42 -15.60 6.29 -0.71
C GLN A 42 -16.24 5.17 -1.54
N LYS A 43 -15.78 3.92 -1.39
CA LYS A 43 -16.35 2.78 -2.12
C LYS A 43 -17.76 2.40 -1.67
N LEU A 44 -18.07 2.49 -0.38
CA LEU A 44 -19.44 2.30 0.12
C LEU A 44 -20.40 3.33 -0.46
N LYS A 45 -19.96 4.59 -0.59
CA LYS A 45 -20.74 5.64 -1.27
C LYS A 45 -20.92 5.35 -2.76
N TYR A 46 -19.86 4.91 -3.44
CA TYR A 46 -19.91 4.54 -4.86
C TYR A 46 -20.88 3.40 -5.14
N HIS A 47 -20.98 2.42 -4.23
CA HIS A 47 -21.93 1.30 -4.32
C HIS A 47 -23.30 1.62 -3.71
N ASP A 48 -23.65 2.91 -3.57
CA ASP A 48 -24.98 3.37 -3.13
C ASP A 48 -25.46 2.76 -1.80
N ALA A 49 -24.53 2.46 -0.89
CA ALA A 49 -24.84 1.77 0.37
C ALA A 49 -25.93 2.49 1.20
N THR A 50 -25.94 3.83 1.19
CA THR A 50 -26.96 4.63 1.87
C THR A 50 -28.32 4.57 1.19
N ALA A 51 -28.37 4.53 -0.15
CA ALA A 51 -29.63 4.37 -0.88
C ALA A 51 -30.23 2.98 -0.66
N ILE A 52 -29.39 1.94 -0.60
CA ILE A 52 -29.81 0.56 -0.28
C ILE A 52 -30.41 0.50 1.12
N LEU A 53 -29.82 1.19 2.10
CA LEU A 53 -30.41 1.32 3.43
C LEU A 53 -31.75 2.07 3.43
N GLN A 54 -31.92 3.09 2.58
CA GLN A 54 -33.20 3.80 2.43
C GLN A 54 -34.29 2.93 1.79
N GLN A 55 -33.89 1.98 0.94
CA GLN A 55 -34.80 1.08 0.22
C GLN A 55 -35.08 -0.23 0.99
N LEU A 56 -34.68 -0.33 2.26
CA LEU A 56 -34.92 -1.53 3.05
C LEU A 56 -36.41 -1.88 3.10
N PRO A 57 -36.78 -3.14 2.80
CA PRO A 57 -38.17 -3.57 2.75
C PRO A 57 -38.72 -3.89 4.15
N LEU A 58 -38.71 -2.89 5.05
CA LEU A 58 -39.02 -3.05 6.48
C LEU A 58 -40.41 -3.66 6.70
N LEU A 59 -41.43 -3.16 6.00
CA LEU A 59 -42.82 -3.59 6.20
C LEU A 59 -43.04 -5.05 5.81
N SER A 60 -42.52 -5.49 4.65
CA SER A 60 -42.70 -6.86 4.20
C SER A 60 -41.91 -7.83 5.08
N ALA A 61 -40.71 -7.47 5.49
CA ALA A 61 -39.90 -8.30 6.38
C ALA A 61 -40.56 -8.44 7.77
N MET A 62 -41.14 -7.37 8.31
CA MET A 62 -41.93 -7.45 9.55
C MET A 62 -43.17 -8.32 9.39
N ARG A 63 -43.88 -8.25 8.25
CA ARG A 63 -45.05 -9.10 7.98
C ARG A 63 -44.66 -10.58 7.94
N GLU A 64 -43.52 -10.88 7.35
CA GLU A 64 -42.96 -12.24 7.31
C GLU A 64 -42.57 -12.73 8.71
N GLU A 65 -41.86 -11.92 9.49
CA GLU A 65 -41.49 -12.26 10.87
C GLU A 65 -42.74 -12.42 11.76
N SER A 66 -43.73 -11.55 11.61
CA SER A 66 -45.03 -11.67 12.30
C SER A 66 -45.86 -12.87 11.84
N SER A 67 -45.42 -13.61 10.82
CA SER A 67 -46.06 -14.86 10.38
C SER A 67 -45.29 -16.10 10.83
N ARG A 68 -44.17 -15.96 11.57
CA ARG A 68 -43.32 -17.07 12.04
C ARG A 68 -43.04 -16.97 13.54
N GLY A 69 -42.95 -18.11 14.21
CA GLY A 69 -42.50 -18.19 15.61
C GLY A 69 -43.42 -17.52 16.63
N LEU A 70 -42.81 -16.99 17.71
CA LEU A 70 -43.49 -16.46 18.90
C LEU A 70 -44.30 -15.16 18.66
N LEU A 71 -44.09 -14.49 17.53
CA LEU A 71 -44.67 -13.19 17.19
C LEU A 71 -45.85 -13.30 16.21
N SER A 72 -46.34 -14.52 15.97
CA SER A 72 -47.45 -14.83 15.05
C SER A 72 -48.74 -14.05 15.34
N GLY A 73 -49.02 -13.75 16.61
CA GLY A 73 -50.18 -12.98 17.04
C GLY A 73 -50.13 -11.47 16.71
N LEU A 74 -49.00 -10.94 16.23
CA LEU A 74 -48.85 -9.51 15.92
C LEU A 74 -49.27 -9.15 14.49
N LYS A 75 -49.39 -10.14 13.61
CA LYS A 75 -49.70 -9.97 12.18
C LYS A 75 -50.95 -9.14 11.95
N ASP A 76 -52.05 -9.49 12.61
CA ASP A 76 -53.35 -8.83 12.42
C ASP A 76 -53.32 -7.36 12.85
N THR A 77 -52.53 -7.05 13.87
CA THR A 77 -52.38 -5.65 14.32
C THR A 77 -51.61 -4.82 13.30
N ILE A 78 -50.50 -5.36 12.76
CA ILE A 78 -49.65 -4.66 11.78
C ILE A 78 -50.40 -4.48 10.45
N MET A 79 -51.08 -5.51 9.96
CA MET A 79 -51.84 -5.42 8.71
C MET A 79 -53.00 -4.42 8.79
N LYS A 80 -53.61 -4.26 9.96
CA LYS A 80 -54.74 -3.36 10.16
C LYS A 80 -54.34 -1.90 10.39
N HIS A 81 -53.19 -1.64 11.04
CA HIS A 81 -52.85 -0.30 11.55
C HIS A 81 -51.55 0.29 11.01
N VAL A 82 -50.77 -0.42 10.18
CA VAL A 82 -49.57 0.13 9.53
C VAL A 82 -49.78 0.15 8.01
N ILE A 83 -50.02 1.36 7.49
CA ILE A 83 -50.28 1.57 6.05
C ILE A 83 -48.97 1.51 5.27
N TRP A 84 -47.94 2.19 5.76
CA TRP A 84 -46.59 2.14 5.21
C TRP A 84 -45.56 2.26 6.33
N LEU A 85 -44.40 1.64 6.13
CA LEU A 85 -43.20 1.78 6.96
C LEU A 85 -41.99 1.77 6.02
N LYS A 86 -41.19 2.84 6.05
CA LYS A 86 -40.00 2.99 5.19
C LYS A 86 -38.91 3.78 5.89
N VAL A 87 -37.67 3.57 5.48
CA VAL A 87 -36.54 4.39 5.89
C VAL A 87 -36.60 5.72 5.14
N THR A 88 -36.65 6.83 5.86
CA THR A 88 -36.72 8.20 5.31
C THR A 88 -35.35 8.84 5.19
N SER A 89 -34.40 8.47 6.05
CA SER A 89 -33.00 8.84 5.93
C SER A 89 -32.10 7.70 6.40
N ALA A 90 -30.93 7.59 5.79
CA ALA A 90 -29.89 6.66 6.22
C ALA A 90 -28.52 7.29 6.02
N ALA A 91 -27.63 7.04 6.95
CA ALA A 91 -26.23 7.43 6.92
C ALA A 91 -25.35 6.29 7.44
N ILE A 92 -24.16 6.18 6.85
CA ILE A 92 -23.05 5.40 7.40
C ILE A 92 -22.14 6.42 8.07
N THR A 93 -21.93 6.28 9.37
CA THR A 93 -21.08 7.21 10.12
C THR A 93 -19.61 6.80 10.02
N GLN A 94 -18.75 7.30 10.91
CA GLN A 94 -17.32 7.06 10.83
C GLN A 94 -16.98 5.58 11.09
N LEU A 95 -16.35 4.95 10.10
CA LEU A 95 -15.87 3.59 10.19
C LEU A 95 -14.79 3.46 11.28
N GLN A 96 -14.80 2.33 11.98
CA GLN A 96 -13.74 1.98 12.94
C GLN A 96 -13.01 0.75 12.44
N ILE A 97 -11.68 0.79 12.53
CA ILE A 97 -10.81 -0.31 12.18
C ILE A 97 -10.13 -0.75 13.45
N GLN A 98 -10.17 -2.05 13.72
CA GLN A 98 -9.61 -2.65 14.92
C GLN A 98 -8.88 -3.94 14.54
N PRO A 99 -7.76 -4.25 15.20
CA PRO A 99 -7.19 -5.58 15.11
C PRO A 99 -8.18 -6.61 15.65
N SER A 100 -8.16 -7.82 15.10
CA SER A 100 -8.83 -8.95 15.72
C SER A 100 -7.93 -9.61 16.76
N ASP A 101 -8.54 -10.37 17.69
CA ASP A 101 -7.83 -11.31 18.56
C ASP A 101 -7.28 -12.51 17.77
N GLN A 102 -7.73 -12.69 16.52
CA GLN A 102 -7.20 -13.69 15.59
C GLN A 102 -6.07 -13.08 14.75
N ASP A 103 -4.96 -13.83 14.62
CA ASP A 103 -3.84 -13.43 13.78
C ASP A 103 -4.29 -13.19 12.33
N GLN A 104 -3.72 -12.16 11.70
CA GLN A 104 -3.98 -11.76 10.33
C GLN A 104 -5.45 -11.47 9.99
N GLU A 105 -6.23 -11.01 10.97
CA GLU A 105 -7.61 -10.56 10.77
C GLU A 105 -7.80 -9.09 11.16
N LEU A 106 -8.49 -8.35 10.30
CA LEU A 106 -8.91 -6.97 10.55
C LEU A 106 -10.42 -6.92 10.73
N VAL A 107 -10.88 -6.23 11.76
CA VAL A 107 -12.30 -5.99 12.03
C VAL A 107 -12.67 -4.57 11.67
N ILE A 108 -13.65 -4.42 10.78
CA ILE A 108 -14.23 -3.13 10.41
C ILE A 108 -15.62 -3.03 11.01
N LYS A 109 -15.82 -2.02 11.85
CA LYS A 109 -17.14 -1.64 12.36
C LYS A 109 -17.71 -0.51 11.52
N ILE A 110 -18.93 -0.72 11.06
CA ILE A 110 -19.68 0.15 10.17
C ILE A 110 -20.94 0.57 10.92
N PRO A 111 -20.92 1.70 11.63
CA PRO A 111 -22.09 2.16 12.36
C PRO A 111 -23.08 2.80 11.39
N LEU A 112 -24.35 2.39 11.54
CA LEU A 112 -25.47 2.77 10.71
C LEU A 112 -26.42 3.65 11.51
N ASP A 113 -26.83 4.75 10.91
CA ASP A 113 -27.78 5.70 11.48
C ASP A 113 -28.96 5.88 10.52
N MET A 114 -30.16 5.50 10.96
CA MET A 114 -31.34 5.48 10.11
C MET A 114 -32.53 6.13 10.81
N VAL A 115 -33.38 6.79 10.03
CA VAL A 115 -34.71 7.22 10.48
C VAL A 115 -35.74 6.49 9.65
N ALA A 116 -36.68 5.81 10.30
CA ALA A 116 -37.83 5.20 9.66
C ALA A 116 -39.12 5.89 10.08
N GLY A 117 -39.99 6.13 9.12
CA GLY A 117 -41.34 6.63 9.35
C GLY A 117 -42.36 5.54 9.12
N PHE A 118 -43.43 5.52 9.92
CA PHE A 118 -44.63 4.77 9.56
C PHE A 118 -45.90 5.61 9.71
N ASN A 119 -46.89 5.30 8.87
CA ASN A 119 -48.21 5.93 8.91
C ASN A 119 -49.26 4.96 9.43
N THR A 120 -50.14 5.48 10.26
CA THR A 120 -51.18 4.72 10.94
C THR A 120 -52.49 5.51 10.93
N PRO A 121 -53.66 4.86 10.76
CA PRO A 121 -54.94 5.56 10.85
C PRO A 121 -55.25 6.10 12.25
N LEU A 122 -54.45 5.73 13.27
CA LEU A 122 -54.63 6.17 14.66
C LEU A 122 -54.30 7.65 14.88
N VAL A 123 -53.45 8.24 14.03
CA VAL A 123 -53.05 9.66 14.10
C VAL A 123 -52.85 10.22 12.69
N LYS A 124 -52.96 11.55 12.53
CA LYS A 124 -52.73 12.22 11.24
C LYS A 124 -51.25 12.41 10.90
N THR A 125 -50.35 12.21 11.85
CA THR A 125 -48.92 12.47 11.72
C THR A 125 -48.13 11.17 11.53
N ILE A 126 -47.05 11.25 10.75
CA ILE A 126 -46.09 10.14 10.62
C ILE A 126 -45.39 9.95 11.96
N VAL A 127 -45.26 8.70 12.38
CA VAL A 127 -44.47 8.33 13.56
C VAL A 127 -43.06 8.03 13.08
N GLU A 128 -42.08 8.77 13.61
CA GLU A 128 -40.68 8.64 13.24
C GLU A 128 -39.88 7.93 14.34
N MET A 129 -39.11 6.93 13.92
CA MET A 129 -38.25 6.11 14.76
C MET A 129 -36.81 6.28 14.28
N HIS A 130 -35.94 6.64 15.22
CA HIS A 130 -34.50 6.64 15.04
C HIS A 130 -33.96 5.25 15.34
N MET A 131 -33.16 4.71 14.41
CA MET A 131 -32.64 3.35 14.46
C MET A 131 -31.13 3.41 14.29
N GLN A 132 -30.40 2.95 15.29
CA GLN A 132 -28.95 2.87 15.28
C GLN A 132 -28.54 1.40 15.33
N SER A 133 -27.59 0.99 14.51
CA SER A 133 -27.10 -0.40 14.47
C SER A 133 -25.65 -0.42 14.02
N GLU A 134 -24.93 -1.50 14.28
CA GLU A 134 -23.54 -1.66 13.85
C GLU A 134 -23.38 -2.96 13.05
N VAL A 135 -22.77 -2.84 11.86
CA VAL A 135 -22.33 -3.98 11.07
C VAL A 135 -20.85 -4.20 11.30
N GLU A 136 -20.48 -5.46 11.50
CA GLU A 136 -19.10 -5.91 11.65
C GLU A 136 -18.71 -6.70 10.39
N ALA A 137 -17.62 -6.30 9.76
CA ALA A 137 -17.01 -6.94 8.61
C ALA A 137 -15.60 -7.41 8.99
N ARG A 138 -15.27 -8.65 8.65
CA ARG A 138 -13.96 -9.26 8.94
C ARG A 138 -13.21 -9.49 7.65
N ILE A 139 -11.96 -9.03 7.62
CA ILE A 139 -11.04 -9.22 6.50
C ILE A 139 -9.94 -10.15 6.97
N ARG A 140 -9.64 -11.16 6.16
CA ARG A 140 -8.55 -12.11 6.39
C ARG A 140 -7.67 -12.21 5.15
N VAL A 141 -6.46 -12.72 5.34
CA VAL A 141 -5.58 -13.13 4.24
C VAL A 141 -6.08 -14.49 3.72
N ASP A 142 -6.33 -14.58 2.40
CA ASP A 142 -6.68 -15.86 1.76
C ASP A 142 -5.42 -16.69 1.52
N SER A 143 -5.28 -17.77 2.28
CA SER A 143 -4.18 -18.73 2.15
C SER A 143 -4.49 -19.91 1.21
N GLU A 144 -5.74 -20.04 0.75
CA GLU A 144 -6.22 -21.21 0.00
C GLU A 144 -6.23 -21.00 -1.53
N GLN A 145 -6.16 -19.76 -1.99
CA GLN A 145 -6.05 -19.46 -3.42
C GLN A 145 -4.63 -19.68 -3.98
N VAL A 146 -4.56 -20.34 -5.14
CA VAL A 146 -3.32 -20.47 -5.92
C VAL A 146 -3.01 -19.11 -6.56
N GLY A 147 -2.11 -18.35 -5.94
CA GLY A 147 -1.70 -17.01 -6.38
C GLY A 147 -1.15 -16.17 -5.23
N PRO A 148 -0.88 -14.86 -5.45
CA PRO A 148 -0.55 -13.94 -4.36
C PRO A 148 -1.67 -13.96 -3.32
N SER A 149 -1.35 -14.23 -2.05
CA SER A 149 -2.33 -14.25 -0.96
C SER A 149 -3.07 -12.91 -0.90
N ALA A 150 -4.30 -12.90 -1.37
CA ALA A 150 -5.12 -11.71 -1.49
C ALA A 150 -5.94 -11.52 -0.21
N LEU A 151 -6.26 -10.28 0.12
CA LEU A 151 -7.18 -10.00 1.22
C LEU A 151 -8.61 -10.28 0.77
N VAL A 152 -9.37 -10.96 1.62
CA VAL A 152 -10.77 -11.30 1.37
C VAL A 152 -11.63 -10.90 2.55
N LEU A 153 -12.86 -10.50 2.27
CA LEU A 153 -13.89 -10.37 3.28
C LEU A 153 -14.34 -11.77 3.68
N SER A 154 -13.98 -12.23 4.87
CA SER A 154 -14.32 -13.57 5.35
C SER A 154 -15.75 -13.63 5.88
N ASP A 155 -16.17 -12.62 6.63
CA ASP A 155 -17.47 -12.57 7.29
C ASP A 155 -18.04 -11.16 7.30
N CYS A 156 -19.36 -11.06 7.22
CA CYS A 156 -20.10 -9.84 7.48
C CYS A 156 -21.40 -10.16 8.21
N PHE A 157 -21.61 -9.50 9.34
CA PHE A 157 -22.77 -9.71 10.19
C PHE A 157 -23.14 -8.46 10.97
N ASN A 158 -24.37 -8.41 11.46
CA ASN A 158 -24.82 -7.36 12.36
C ASN A 158 -24.48 -7.75 13.80
N ARG A 159 -23.88 -6.83 14.57
CA ARG A 159 -23.45 -7.12 15.94
C ARG A 159 -24.68 -7.19 16.86
N GLN A 160 -24.86 -8.33 17.52
CA GLN A 160 -26.00 -8.55 18.43
C GLN A 160 -26.02 -7.50 19.55
N GLY A 161 -27.22 -7.02 19.89
CA GLY A 161 -27.42 -6.06 20.97
C GLY A 161 -27.01 -4.60 20.65
N THR A 162 -26.56 -4.30 19.43
CA THR A 162 -26.24 -2.92 19.01
C THR A 162 -27.43 -2.14 18.49
N LEU A 163 -28.50 -2.83 18.10
CA LEU A 163 -29.70 -2.19 17.59
C LEU A 163 -30.40 -1.40 18.70
N ARG A 164 -30.48 -0.09 18.51
CA ARG A 164 -31.28 0.82 19.33
C ARG A 164 -32.36 1.45 18.47
N ILE A 165 -33.60 1.32 18.90
CA ILE A 165 -34.75 1.97 18.27
C ILE A 165 -35.33 2.93 19.30
N SER A 166 -35.42 4.21 18.94
CA SER A 166 -36.00 5.25 19.77
C SER A 166 -37.00 6.08 18.97
N LEU A 167 -37.97 6.68 19.65
CA LEU A 167 -38.90 7.61 19.01
C LEU A 167 -38.28 9.00 18.94
N LEU A 168 -38.37 9.65 17.78
CA LEU A 168 -37.86 11.03 17.63
C LEU A 168 -38.75 12.08 18.32
N ARG A 169 -40.04 11.78 18.49
CA ARG A 169 -41.01 12.70 19.11
C ARG A 169 -41.92 11.95 20.07
N LYS A 170 -42.42 12.67 21.08
CA LYS A 170 -43.46 12.15 21.97
C LYS A 170 -44.73 11.88 21.15
N ILE A 171 -45.24 10.65 21.25
CA ILE A 171 -46.45 10.21 20.58
C ILE A 171 -47.66 10.26 21.51
N SER A 172 -48.85 10.28 20.93
CA SER A 172 -50.09 10.15 21.68
C SER A 172 -50.20 8.78 22.35
N PHE A 173 -50.87 8.71 23.51
CA PHE A 173 -51.14 7.48 24.26
C PHE A 173 -51.71 6.36 23.36
N TRP A 174 -52.55 6.72 22.39
CA TRP A 174 -53.19 5.77 21.46
C TRP A 174 -52.23 5.04 20.52
N VAL A 175 -51.02 5.57 20.30
CA VAL A 175 -50.06 5.04 19.33
C VAL A 175 -48.94 4.24 20.00
N SER A 176 -48.75 4.41 21.32
CA SER A 176 -47.71 3.70 22.08
C SER A 176 -47.77 2.18 21.91
N PRO A 177 -48.94 1.52 22.05
CA PRO A 177 -49.00 0.06 21.92
C PRO A 177 -48.67 -0.43 20.51
N LEU A 178 -48.91 0.40 19.48
CA LEU A 178 -48.56 0.07 18.10
C LEU A 178 -47.05 0.21 17.89
N VAL A 179 -46.42 1.25 18.44
CA VAL A 179 -44.96 1.43 18.38
C VAL A 179 -44.23 0.29 19.07
N ASP A 180 -44.70 -0.14 20.24
CA ASP A 180 -44.07 -1.25 20.97
C ASP A 180 -44.08 -2.54 20.13
N LYS A 181 -45.20 -2.81 19.46
CA LYS A 181 -45.33 -3.94 18.53
C LYS A 181 -44.41 -3.79 17.32
N VAL A 182 -44.39 -2.62 16.68
CA VAL A 182 -43.49 -2.35 15.54
C VAL A 182 -42.02 -2.55 15.94
N THR A 183 -41.62 -1.99 17.08
CA THR A 183 -40.27 -2.11 17.63
C THR A 183 -39.90 -3.58 17.93
N SER A 184 -40.82 -4.34 18.54
CA SER A 184 -40.60 -5.77 18.86
C SER A 184 -40.36 -6.65 17.62
N LEU A 185 -40.97 -6.29 16.49
CA LEU A 185 -40.79 -6.99 15.22
C LEU A 185 -39.55 -6.50 14.47
N LEU A 186 -39.22 -5.21 14.54
CA LEU A 186 -38.01 -4.68 13.92
C LEU A 186 -36.74 -5.19 14.61
N MET A 187 -36.79 -5.43 15.92
CA MET A 187 -35.63 -5.87 16.70
C MET A 187 -34.93 -7.12 16.13
N PRO A 188 -35.62 -8.24 15.81
CA PRO A 188 -35.01 -9.40 15.16
C PRO A 188 -34.88 -9.26 13.63
N THR A 189 -35.72 -8.46 12.98
CA THR A 189 -35.81 -8.40 11.51
C THR A 189 -34.80 -7.44 10.88
N LEU A 190 -34.61 -6.26 11.46
CA LEU A 190 -33.70 -5.24 10.91
C LEU A 190 -32.25 -5.74 10.79
N PRO A 191 -31.67 -6.43 11.80
CA PRO A 191 -30.33 -6.99 11.66
C PRO A 191 -30.20 -7.99 10.51
N LYS A 192 -31.21 -8.83 10.29
CA LYS A 192 -31.26 -9.80 9.16
C LYS A 192 -31.32 -9.09 7.82
N LEU A 193 -32.15 -8.05 7.71
CA LEU A 193 -32.27 -7.25 6.49
C LEU A 193 -30.98 -6.53 6.15
N VAL A 194 -30.38 -5.84 7.14
CA VAL A 194 -29.10 -5.14 6.97
C VAL A 194 -28.03 -6.14 6.54
N LYS A 195 -27.93 -7.31 7.17
CA LYS A 195 -26.98 -8.35 6.73
C LYS A 195 -27.22 -8.75 5.27
N THR A 196 -28.47 -9.03 4.90
CA THR A 196 -28.82 -9.54 3.56
C THR A 196 -28.59 -8.50 2.46
N GLN A 197 -28.87 -7.22 2.74
CA GLN A 197 -28.83 -6.15 1.75
C GLN A 197 -27.48 -5.41 1.72
N LEU A 198 -26.85 -5.20 2.88
CA LEU A 198 -25.63 -4.39 3.00
C LEU A 198 -24.34 -5.21 2.92
N CYS A 199 -24.30 -6.46 3.40
CA CYS A 199 -23.06 -7.24 3.34
C CYS A 199 -22.53 -7.49 1.91
N PRO A 200 -23.37 -7.78 0.90
CA PRO A 200 -22.90 -7.86 -0.50
C PRO A 200 -22.28 -6.54 -1.00
N VAL A 201 -22.83 -5.41 -0.56
CA VAL A 201 -22.34 -4.06 -0.90
C VAL A 201 -20.99 -3.80 -0.25
N ILE A 202 -20.84 -4.17 1.03
CA ILE A 202 -19.56 -4.07 1.76
C ILE A 202 -18.50 -4.94 1.09
N GLN A 203 -18.84 -6.16 0.67
CA GLN A 203 -17.93 -7.04 -0.05
C GLN A 203 -17.46 -6.43 -1.38
N ALA A 204 -18.39 -5.88 -2.18
CA ALA A 204 -18.07 -5.21 -3.43
C ALA A 204 -17.20 -3.97 -3.20
N ALA A 205 -17.55 -3.15 -2.22
CA ALA A 205 -16.80 -1.95 -1.85
C ALA A 205 -15.37 -2.28 -1.39
N PHE A 206 -15.20 -3.31 -0.57
CA PHE A 206 -13.87 -3.77 -0.13
C PHE A 206 -13.05 -4.29 -1.31
N LYS A 207 -13.63 -5.11 -2.18
CA LYS A 207 -12.96 -5.63 -3.37
C LYS A 207 -12.46 -4.49 -4.27
N ASP A 208 -13.30 -3.50 -4.54
CA ASP A 208 -12.93 -2.35 -5.35
C ASP A 208 -11.86 -1.48 -4.70
N MET A 209 -11.94 -1.27 -3.38
CA MET A 209 -10.90 -0.56 -2.62
C MET A 209 -9.55 -1.27 -2.77
N PHE A 210 -9.53 -2.59 -2.54
CA PHE A 210 -8.29 -3.36 -2.65
C PHE A 210 -7.72 -3.33 -4.07
N GLN A 211 -8.57 -3.46 -5.09
CA GLN A 211 -8.14 -3.33 -6.48
C GLN A 211 -7.55 -1.95 -6.80
N ASP A 212 -8.06 -0.88 -6.21
CA ASP A 212 -7.46 0.45 -6.40
C ASP A 212 -6.06 0.54 -5.77
N PHE A 213 -5.83 -0.04 -4.59
CA PHE A 213 -4.48 -0.15 -4.03
C PHE A 213 -3.55 -0.97 -4.93
N LEU A 214 -4.04 -2.09 -5.49
CA LEU A 214 -3.25 -2.88 -6.43
C LEU A 214 -2.93 -2.14 -7.73
N LYS A 215 -3.84 -1.30 -8.22
CA LYS A 215 -3.57 -0.45 -9.39
C LYS A 215 -2.49 0.57 -9.08
N LEU A 216 -2.54 1.21 -7.90
CA LEU A 216 -1.54 2.21 -7.50
C LEU A 216 -0.13 1.63 -7.49
N VAL A 217 0.06 0.43 -6.94
CA VAL A 217 1.39 -0.20 -6.89
C VAL A 217 1.86 -0.74 -8.25
N ARG A 218 0.95 -1.00 -9.19
CA ARG A 218 1.28 -1.54 -10.52
C ARG A 218 1.58 -0.47 -11.58
N VAL A 219 1.51 0.81 -11.23
CA VAL A 219 1.95 1.87 -12.16
C VAL A 219 3.48 1.84 -12.22
N PRO A 220 4.10 1.66 -13.41
CA PRO A 220 5.55 1.74 -13.53
C PRO A 220 6.06 3.12 -13.13
N ILE A 221 7.05 3.15 -12.24
CA ILE A 221 7.80 4.35 -11.92
C ILE A 221 8.80 4.58 -13.06
N PRO A 222 8.73 5.72 -13.77
CA PRO A 222 9.61 5.98 -14.90
C PRO A 222 11.05 6.15 -14.42
N LEU A 223 11.98 5.47 -15.09
CA LEU A 223 13.42 5.70 -15.00
C LEU A 223 13.88 6.17 -16.38
N SER A 224 14.85 7.07 -16.47
CA SER A 224 15.38 7.49 -17.78
C SER A 224 16.77 6.91 -17.95
N PRO A 225 16.95 5.81 -18.72
CA PRO A 225 15.95 5.03 -19.47
C PRO A 225 15.23 3.94 -18.66
N GLY A 226 14.01 3.57 -19.08
CA GLY A 226 13.27 2.40 -18.56
C GLY A 226 12.27 2.68 -17.43
N GLY A 227 12.22 1.78 -16.43
CA GLY A 227 11.26 1.91 -15.34
C GLY A 227 11.43 0.90 -14.20
N LEU A 228 10.78 1.15 -13.08
CA LEU A 228 10.65 0.24 -11.95
C LEU A 228 9.17 -0.12 -11.78
N LEU A 229 8.87 -1.40 -11.83
CA LEU A 229 7.50 -1.91 -11.68
C LEU A 229 7.40 -2.78 -10.43
N PHE A 230 6.33 -2.57 -9.66
CA PHE A 230 5.97 -3.44 -8.56
C PHE A 230 4.75 -4.29 -8.89
N ASP A 231 4.73 -5.49 -8.32
CA ASP A 231 3.57 -6.38 -8.34
C ASP A 231 3.35 -6.96 -6.94
N LEU A 232 2.11 -7.33 -6.64
CA LEU A 232 1.77 -8.00 -5.39
C LEU A 232 2.41 -9.39 -5.34
N LEU A 233 3.24 -9.62 -4.34
CA LEU A 233 3.78 -10.93 -3.98
C LEU A 233 2.86 -11.62 -2.97
N SER A 234 2.50 -10.92 -1.91
CA SER A 234 1.56 -11.39 -0.89
C SER A 234 0.98 -10.22 -0.09
N SER A 235 -0.09 -10.47 0.65
CA SER A 235 -0.66 -9.52 1.61
C SER A 235 -0.56 -10.10 3.01
N TYR A 236 -0.40 -9.22 4.00
CA TYR A 236 -0.30 -9.56 5.41
C TYR A 236 -1.11 -8.53 6.22
N ILE A 237 -1.65 -8.92 7.37
CA ILE A 237 -2.30 -8.00 8.32
C ILE A 237 -1.51 -8.06 9.62
N GLU A 238 -0.98 -6.92 10.05
CA GLU A 238 -0.27 -6.76 11.32
C GLU A 238 -1.02 -5.73 12.16
N GLY A 239 -1.68 -6.18 13.23
CA GLY A 239 -2.54 -5.31 14.03
C GLY A 239 -3.67 -4.71 13.18
N ASP A 240 -3.72 -3.38 13.09
CA ASP A 240 -4.68 -2.63 12.28
C ASP A 240 -4.13 -2.17 10.91
N VAL A 241 -2.96 -2.66 10.52
CA VAL A 241 -2.25 -2.30 9.29
C VAL A 241 -2.39 -3.39 8.24
N ILE A 242 -2.72 -2.97 7.02
CA ILE A 242 -2.62 -3.84 5.84
C ILE A 242 -1.23 -3.68 5.23
N GLN A 243 -0.47 -4.77 5.20
CA GLN A 243 0.84 -4.83 4.59
C GLN A 243 0.76 -5.51 3.22
N LEU A 244 1.25 -4.83 2.18
CA LEU A 244 1.41 -5.38 0.84
C LEU A 244 2.88 -5.65 0.58
N ASN A 245 3.24 -6.93 0.47
CA ASN A 245 4.57 -7.34 0.07
C ASN A 245 4.64 -7.31 -1.46
N LEU A 246 5.62 -6.57 -1.98
CA LEU A 246 5.73 -6.29 -3.39
C LEU A 246 7.02 -6.87 -3.96
N GLN A 247 6.91 -7.57 -5.08
CA GLN A 247 8.05 -7.90 -5.92
C GLN A 247 8.45 -6.69 -6.76
N ALA A 248 9.73 -6.55 -7.07
CA ALA A 248 10.26 -5.43 -7.84
C ALA A 248 10.91 -5.92 -9.14
N LYS A 249 10.61 -5.21 -10.24
CA LYS A 249 11.09 -5.50 -11.59
C LYS A 249 11.68 -4.25 -12.20
N LEU A 250 12.88 -4.38 -12.78
CA LEU A 250 13.42 -3.34 -13.64
C LEU A 250 12.98 -3.55 -15.08
N LEU A 251 12.64 -2.45 -15.74
CA LEU A 251 12.23 -2.38 -17.12
C LEU A 251 13.29 -1.62 -17.92
N ASP A 252 13.54 -2.05 -19.16
CA ASP A 252 14.30 -1.26 -20.13
C ASP A 252 13.44 -0.17 -20.80
N SER A 253 14.04 0.60 -21.71
CA SER A 253 13.36 1.64 -22.48
C SER A 253 12.23 1.13 -23.38
N GLN A 254 12.15 -0.18 -23.62
CA GLN A 254 11.08 -0.85 -24.37
C GLN A 254 10.03 -1.47 -23.44
N SER A 255 10.07 -1.15 -22.13
CA SER A 255 9.19 -1.72 -21.10
C SER A 255 9.33 -3.24 -20.92
N LYS A 256 10.46 -3.83 -21.33
CA LYS A 256 10.72 -5.25 -21.13
C LYS A 256 11.45 -5.46 -19.80
N VAL A 257 11.06 -6.49 -19.07
CA VAL A 257 11.69 -6.84 -17.79
C VAL A 257 13.14 -7.28 -18.02
N THR A 258 14.08 -6.57 -17.39
CA THR A 258 15.52 -6.85 -17.45
C THR A 258 16.03 -7.57 -16.21
N ASN A 259 15.45 -7.28 -15.04
CA ASN A 259 15.88 -7.88 -13.79
C ASN A 259 14.72 -8.08 -12.81
N TRP A 260 14.74 -9.21 -12.10
CA TRP A 260 13.83 -9.56 -11.03
C TRP A 260 14.59 -9.49 -9.71
N LEU A 261 14.13 -8.68 -8.77
CA LEU A 261 14.88 -8.41 -7.54
C LEU A 261 14.39 -9.29 -6.38
N ASN A 262 14.01 -10.54 -6.63
CA ASN A 262 13.30 -11.36 -5.64
C ASN A 262 14.20 -12.24 -4.75
N ASP A 263 15.49 -12.36 -5.07
CA ASP A 263 16.34 -13.46 -4.58
C ASP A 263 17.21 -13.10 -3.35
N SER A 264 16.92 -12.00 -2.65
CA SER A 264 17.72 -11.58 -1.49
C SER A 264 17.09 -12.01 -0.17
N SER A 265 17.93 -12.54 0.73
CA SER A 265 17.55 -12.97 2.08
C SER A 265 17.65 -11.85 3.13
N VAL A 266 18.07 -10.64 2.73
CA VAL A 266 18.23 -9.50 3.65
C VAL A 266 16.86 -9.03 4.12
N SER A 267 16.56 -9.18 5.41
CA SER A 267 15.28 -8.76 5.98
C SER A 267 15.10 -7.24 5.92
N LEU A 268 13.86 -6.81 5.70
CA LEU A 268 13.47 -5.41 5.84
C LEU A 268 13.11 -5.15 7.30
N ALA A 269 13.75 -4.15 7.90
CA ALA A 269 13.26 -3.59 9.16
C ALA A 269 12.04 -2.73 8.86
N MET A 270 10.88 -3.08 9.44
CA MET A 270 9.67 -2.29 9.29
C MET A 270 9.65 -1.17 10.33
N PRO A 271 9.66 0.10 9.92
CA PRO A 271 9.39 1.18 10.86
C PRO A 271 7.90 1.13 11.25
N PRO A 272 7.57 1.42 12.52
CA PRO A 272 6.18 1.67 12.90
C PRO A 272 5.64 2.86 12.08
N LEU A 273 4.31 2.89 11.88
CA LEU A 273 3.69 4.00 11.16
C LEU A 273 3.79 5.33 11.91
N ASP A 274 3.92 5.34 13.25
CA ASP A 274 4.10 6.54 14.08
C ASP A 274 3.15 7.71 13.74
N GLY A 275 1.89 7.39 13.41
CA GLY A 275 0.87 8.38 13.03
C GLY A 275 0.86 8.77 11.56
N ALA A 276 1.79 8.28 10.74
CA ALA A 276 1.73 8.41 9.29
C ALA A 276 0.61 7.53 8.71
N PRO A 277 -0.12 7.99 7.67
CA PRO A 277 -1.23 7.25 7.09
C PRO A 277 -0.78 5.99 6.34
N PHE A 278 0.45 5.98 5.82
CA PHE A 278 1.07 4.84 5.14
C PHE A 278 2.59 4.93 5.27
N SER A 279 3.29 3.81 5.02
CA SER A 279 4.73 3.80 4.81
C SER A 279 5.10 2.91 3.64
N PHE A 280 6.11 3.32 2.88
CA PHE A 280 6.66 2.56 1.77
C PHE A 280 8.13 2.27 2.02
N VAL A 281 8.47 1.00 2.18
CA VAL A 281 9.80 0.52 2.54
C VAL A 281 10.39 -0.23 1.36
N MET A 282 11.63 0.06 1.02
CA MET A 282 12.33 -0.58 -0.10
C MET A 282 13.68 -1.11 0.34
N ARG A 283 14.07 -2.27 -0.19
CA ARG A 283 15.36 -2.89 0.11
C ARG A 283 16.50 -2.18 -0.62
N GLN A 284 17.68 -2.13 0.01
CA GLN A 284 18.85 -1.40 -0.51
C GLN A 284 19.32 -1.91 -1.88
N ASP A 285 19.19 -3.19 -2.18
CA ASP A 285 19.55 -3.76 -3.48
C ASP A 285 18.61 -3.30 -4.60
N VAL A 286 17.31 -3.13 -4.33
CA VAL A 286 16.36 -2.53 -5.28
C VAL A 286 16.78 -1.11 -5.61
N LEU A 287 17.10 -0.33 -4.58
CA LEU A 287 17.54 1.05 -4.74
C LEU A 287 18.88 1.14 -5.50
N ASN A 288 19.84 0.26 -5.20
CA ASN A 288 21.09 0.15 -5.94
C ASN A 288 20.87 -0.22 -7.42
N ALA A 289 19.90 -1.08 -7.70
CA ALA A 289 19.56 -1.45 -9.07
C ALA A 289 18.95 -0.25 -9.82
N VAL A 290 18.14 0.59 -9.15
CA VAL A 290 17.65 1.86 -9.70
C VAL A 290 18.80 2.82 -9.99
N VAL A 291 19.74 2.98 -9.05
CA VAL A 291 20.94 3.81 -9.26
C VAL A 291 21.78 3.30 -10.43
N ALA A 292 21.86 1.99 -10.65
CA ALA A 292 22.55 1.42 -11.80
C ALA A 292 21.94 1.78 -13.15
N VAL A 293 20.61 1.95 -13.19
CA VAL A 293 19.90 2.38 -14.38
C VAL A 293 20.06 3.88 -14.61
N LEU A 294 19.98 4.69 -13.54
CA LEU A 294 20.04 6.15 -13.63
C LEU A 294 21.46 6.70 -13.82
N LEU A 295 22.45 6.05 -13.21
CA LEU A 295 23.86 6.46 -13.22
C LEU A 295 24.73 5.28 -13.72
N PRO A 296 24.60 4.91 -15.00
CA PRO A 296 25.46 3.88 -15.58
C PRO A 296 26.93 4.33 -15.57
N PRO A 297 27.88 3.38 -15.63
CA PRO A 297 29.28 3.72 -15.84
C PRO A 297 29.45 4.58 -17.08
N ASP A 298 30.07 5.74 -16.92
CA ASP A 298 30.23 6.74 -17.97
C ASP A 298 31.68 7.19 -18.08
N LYS A 299 32.01 7.76 -19.23
CA LYS A 299 33.33 8.26 -19.57
C LYS A 299 33.23 9.69 -20.08
N LEU A 300 33.67 10.63 -19.26
CA LEU A 300 33.81 12.02 -19.65
C LEU A 300 35.24 12.27 -20.13
N THR A 301 35.38 13.01 -21.22
CA THR A 301 36.68 13.47 -21.71
C THR A 301 36.68 14.99 -21.72
N VAL A 302 37.65 15.59 -21.05
CA VAL A 302 37.77 17.04 -20.87
C VAL A 302 39.11 17.50 -21.44
N LEU A 303 39.07 18.48 -22.35
CA LEU A 303 40.28 19.18 -22.80
C LEU A 303 40.56 20.31 -21.81
N LEU A 304 41.53 20.09 -20.93
CA LEU A 304 41.69 20.85 -19.69
C LEU A 304 42.02 22.31 -19.98
N ASP A 305 42.95 22.57 -20.91
CA ASP A 305 43.35 23.93 -21.29
C ASP A 305 42.22 24.78 -21.89
N TYR A 306 41.18 24.14 -22.46
CA TYR A 306 40.05 24.85 -23.05
C TYR A 306 38.91 25.04 -22.07
N VAL A 307 38.60 24.02 -21.27
CA VAL A 307 37.46 24.05 -20.33
C VAL A 307 37.84 24.69 -19.00
N LEU A 308 39.06 24.43 -18.49
CA LEU A 308 39.57 24.86 -17.18
C LEU A 308 41.05 25.30 -17.30
N PRO A 309 41.34 26.41 -18.00
CA PRO A 309 42.72 26.84 -18.30
C PRO A 309 43.58 27.13 -17.06
N ASP A 310 42.97 27.62 -15.99
CA ASP A 310 43.70 27.92 -14.75
C ASP A 310 44.11 26.64 -14.03
N LEU A 311 43.23 25.62 -14.01
CA LEU A 311 43.56 24.30 -13.46
C LEU A 311 44.66 23.60 -14.28
N ALA A 312 44.68 23.77 -15.61
CA ALA A 312 45.74 23.24 -16.47
C ALA A 312 47.11 23.87 -16.15
N LYS A 313 47.15 25.18 -15.89
CA LYS A 313 48.38 25.88 -15.48
C LYS A 313 48.84 25.45 -14.09
N GLU A 314 47.90 25.36 -13.14
CA GLU A 314 48.18 24.92 -11.78
C GLU A 314 48.74 23.50 -11.78
N LEU A 315 48.09 22.58 -12.48
CA LEU A 315 48.54 21.19 -12.65
C LEU A 315 49.95 21.11 -13.22
N LYS A 316 50.26 21.90 -14.26
CA LYS A 316 51.60 21.96 -14.84
C LYS A 316 52.64 22.50 -13.85
N SER A 317 52.27 23.52 -13.06
CA SER A 317 53.13 24.06 -12.00
C SER A 317 53.42 23.01 -10.92
N SER A 318 52.39 22.34 -10.40
CA SER A 318 52.53 21.30 -9.38
C SER A 318 53.33 20.10 -9.89
N ILE A 319 53.14 19.68 -11.14
CA ILE A 319 53.94 18.60 -11.74
C ILE A 319 55.39 19.04 -11.93
N LYS A 320 55.65 20.32 -12.24
CA LYS A 320 57.02 20.84 -12.40
C LYS A 320 57.82 20.73 -11.10
N GLU A 321 57.17 20.93 -9.95
CA GLU A 321 57.79 20.76 -8.62
C GLU A 321 58.22 19.31 -8.35
N ILE A 322 57.53 18.32 -8.97
CA ILE A 322 57.82 16.89 -8.80
C ILE A 322 58.80 16.39 -9.88
N SER A 323 58.58 16.78 -11.14
CA SER A 323 59.35 16.37 -12.30
C SER A 323 59.27 17.38 -13.44
N GLU A 324 60.36 18.11 -13.67
CA GLU A 324 60.45 19.08 -14.76
C GLU A 324 60.23 18.42 -16.14
N GLN A 325 60.80 17.24 -16.36
CA GLN A 325 60.61 16.47 -17.60
C GLN A 325 59.14 16.07 -17.85
N ALA A 326 58.37 15.78 -16.80
CA ALA A 326 56.94 15.46 -16.95
C ALA A 326 56.12 16.72 -17.25
N ALA A 327 56.43 17.85 -16.61
CA ALA A 327 55.76 19.12 -16.83
C ALA A 327 56.02 19.70 -18.23
N GLU A 328 57.23 19.52 -18.78
CA GLU A 328 57.56 19.93 -20.15
C GLU A 328 56.73 19.19 -21.20
N LYS A 329 56.31 17.94 -20.92
CA LYS A 329 55.44 17.18 -21.81
C LYS A 329 54.00 17.69 -21.83
N LEU A 330 53.55 18.38 -20.78
CA LEU A 330 52.21 18.97 -20.72
C LEU A 330 52.15 20.19 -21.65
N ASP A 331 51.41 20.07 -22.74
CA ASP A 331 51.22 21.16 -23.70
C ASP A 331 49.90 21.93 -23.45
N GLY A 332 49.45 22.72 -24.43
CA GLY A 332 48.19 23.47 -24.35
C GLY A 332 46.95 22.66 -24.76
N THR A 333 47.06 21.33 -24.86
CA THR A 333 45.99 20.42 -25.28
C THR A 333 45.84 19.24 -24.32
N GLN A 334 46.13 19.45 -23.04
CA GLN A 334 46.03 18.42 -22.02
C GLN A 334 44.64 17.83 -21.99
N LEU A 335 44.57 16.51 -21.87
CA LEU A 335 43.33 15.77 -21.97
C LEU A 335 43.15 14.93 -20.72
N VAL A 336 42.08 15.18 -19.98
CA VAL A 336 41.70 14.36 -18.83
C VAL A 336 40.54 13.47 -19.23
N LYS A 337 40.70 12.16 -19.04
CA LYS A 337 39.61 11.20 -19.18
C LYS A 337 39.17 10.76 -17.79
N PHE A 338 37.94 11.08 -17.44
CA PHE A 338 37.28 10.60 -16.24
C PHE A 338 36.43 9.40 -16.61
N GLN A 339 36.56 8.32 -15.86
CA GLN A 339 35.76 7.12 -16.06
C GLN A 339 35.27 6.58 -14.73
N THR A 340 33.97 6.38 -14.59
CA THR A 340 33.43 5.58 -13.48
C THR A 340 33.58 4.10 -13.84
N ARG A 341 34.31 3.34 -13.02
CA ARG A 341 34.60 1.91 -13.30
C ARG A 341 33.39 1.02 -13.03
N LYS A 342 32.58 1.41 -12.05
CA LYS A 342 31.39 0.71 -11.58
C LYS A 342 30.31 1.76 -11.29
N THR A 343 29.05 1.32 -11.33
CA THR A 343 27.93 2.11 -10.82
C THR A 343 28.16 2.49 -9.36
N PRO A 344 27.79 3.73 -8.95
CA PRO A 344 27.74 4.12 -7.55
C PRO A 344 26.94 3.13 -6.70
N GLN A 345 27.52 2.69 -5.57
CA GLN A 345 26.80 1.86 -4.61
C GLN A 345 26.30 2.72 -3.46
N LEU A 346 24.98 2.73 -3.26
CA LEU A 346 24.36 3.25 -2.07
C LEU A 346 24.51 2.27 -0.91
N LEU A 347 25.01 2.82 0.20
CA LEU A 347 25.14 2.18 1.49
C LEU A 347 24.19 2.89 2.45
N LEU A 348 23.17 2.17 2.93
CA LEU A 348 22.18 2.71 3.84
C LEU A 348 22.53 2.32 5.28
N SER A 349 22.35 3.25 6.20
CA SER A 349 22.49 3.05 7.63
C SER A 349 21.37 3.81 8.34
N GLN A 350 21.19 3.57 9.64
CA GLN A 350 20.14 4.27 10.38
C GLN A 350 20.35 5.79 10.29
N GLY A 351 19.38 6.49 9.68
CA GLY A 351 19.40 7.94 9.53
C GLY A 351 20.46 8.51 8.58
N SER A 352 21.18 7.69 7.80
CA SER A 352 22.18 8.18 6.85
C SER A 352 22.28 7.30 5.60
N ALA A 353 22.66 7.94 4.49
CA ALA A 353 22.98 7.24 3.25
C ALA A 353 24.31 7.76 2.71
N GLN A 354 25.09 6.85 2.14
CA GLN A 354 26.37 7.17 1.51
C GLN A 354 26.43 6.55 0.12
N ALA A 355 27.09 7.22 -0.81
CA ALA A 355 27.37 6.74 -2.14
C ALA A 355 28.85 6.46 -2.30
N ALA A 356 29.21 5.20 -2.52
CA ALA A 356 30.57 4.77 -2.80
C ALA A 356 30.78 4.67 -4.32
N GLN A 357 31.84 5.31 -4.82
CA GLN A 357 32.18 5.36 -6.24
C GLN A 357 33.65 5.05 -6.47
N LEU A 358 33.93 4.37 -7.58
CA LEU A 358 35.30 4.14 -8.05
C LEU A 358 35.49 4.87 -9.38
N ILE A 359 36.32 5.90 -9.35
CA ILE A 359 36.63 6.77 -10.47
C ILE A 359 38.07 6.52 -10.91
N VAL A 360 38.31 6.50 -12.21
CA VAL A 360 39.66 6.50 -12.78
C VAL A 360 39.82 7.78 -13.58
N LEU A 361 40.91 8.48 -13.31
CA LEU A 361 41.32 9.70 -13.99
C LEU A 361 42.62 9.43 -14.72
N ASP A 362 42.58 9.51 -16.04
CA ASP A 362 43.77 9.43 -16.89
C ASP A 362 44.12 10.84 -17.39
N LEU A 363 45.30 11.35 -17.00
CA LEU A 363 45.83 12.60 -17.56
C LEU A 363 46.72 12.26 -18.75
N PHE A 364 46.35 12.75 -19.93
CA PHE A 364 47.18 12.71 -21.12
C PHE A 364 47.88 14.05 -21.32
N PRO A 365 49.18 14.04 -21.66
CA PRO A 365 49.94 15.27 -21.80
C PRO A 365 49.49 16.14 -22.96
N THR A 366 48.90 15.52 -23.98
CA THR A 366 48.34 16.15 -25.19
C THR A 366 47.12 15.36 -25.65
N ASN A 367 46.29 15.94 -26.52
CA ASN A 367 45.12 15.25 -27.08
C ASN A 367 45.46 14.13 -28.09
N THR A 368 46.71 14.08 -28.57
CA THR A 368 47.22 13.08 -29.52
C THR A 368 48.04 11.98 -28.85
N ALA A 369 48.39 12.14 -27.57
CA ALA A 369 49.18 11.18 -26.83
C ALA A 369 48.45 9.82 -26.70
N LEU A 370 49.17 8.73 -26.98
CA LEU A 370 48.62 7.37 -26.94
C LEU A 370 48.58 6.76 -25.52
N ARG A 371 49.35 7.31 -24.59
CA ARG A 371 49.45 6.83 -23.20
C ARG A 371 49.26 7.99 -22.23
N PRO A 372 48.57 7.77 -21.11
CA PRO A 372 48.49 8.78 -20.07
C PRO A 372 49.87 9.04 -19.47
N LEU A 373 50.10 10.28 -19.03
CA LEU A 373 51.26 10.65 -18.22
C LEU A 373 51.19 9.92 -16.87
N PHE A 374 49.99 9.86 -16.28
CA PHE A 374 49.68 9.02 -15.13
C PHE A 374 48.18 8.69 -15.10
N THR A 375 47.86 7.64 -14.35
CA THR A 375 46.50 7.20 -14.05
C THR A 375 46.29 7.26 -12.55
N LEU A 376 45.20 7.86 -12.11
CA LEU A 376 44.79 7.94 -10.72
C LEU A 376 43.51 7.13 -10.51
N GLY A 377 43.55 6.18 -9.57
CA GLY A 377 42.35 5.51 -9.07
C GLY A 377 41.85 6.24 -7.82
N ILE A 378 40.60 6.69 -7.85
CA ILE A 378 39.96 7.42 -6.75
C ILE A 378 38.80 6.56 -6.23
N GLU A 379 38.86 6.19 -4.96
CA GLU A 379 37.71 5.68 -4.22
C GLU A 379 37.09 6.83 -3.43
N ALA A 380 35.89 7.24 -3.84
CA ALA A 380 35.17 8.34 -3.22
C ALA A 380 33.95 7.82 -2.46
N LYS A 381 33.70 8.40 -1.27
CA LYS A 381 32.47 8.24 -0.52
C LYS A 381 31.85 9.61 -0.34
N SER A 382 30.63 9.79 -0.83
CA SER A 382 29.87 11.04 -0.70
C SER A 382 28.63 10.81 0.13
N GLU A 383 28.16 11.83 0.85
CA GLU A 383 26.87 11.76 1.54
C GLU A 383 25.73 11.77 0.51
N ALA A 384 24.73 10.93 0.74
CA ALA A 384 23.52 10.86 -0.04
C ALA A 384 22.32 11.24 0.82
N GLN A 385 21.38 11.99 0.26
CA GLN A 385 20.17 12.45 0.94
C GLN A 385 18.94 12.14 0.12
N PHE A 386 17.88 11.70 0.80
CA PHE A 386 16.56 11.50 0.23
C PHE A 386 15.65 12.60 0.72
N TYR A 387 14.92 13.23 -0.20
CA TYR A 387 13.85 14.16 0.13
C TYR A 387 12.75 14.06 -0.91
N THR A 388 11.59 14.65 -0.60
CA THR A 388 10.47 14.72 -1.51
C THR A 388 10.36 16.11 -2.11
N GLU A 389 10.11 16.18 -3.42
CA GLU A 389 9.79 17.42 -4.13
C GLU A 389 8.46 17.20 -4.87
N GLY A 390 7.38 17.77 -4.35
CA GLY A 390 6.03 17.41 -4.78
C GLY A 390 5.77 15.91 -4.59
N ASP A 391 5.40 15.24 -5.69
CA ASP A 391 5.14 13.80 -5.72
C ASP A 391 6.37 12.95 -6.10
N GLN A 392 7.56 13.54 -6.15
CA GLN A 392 8.80 12.85 -6.53
C GLN A 392 9.68 12.57 -5.32
N LEU A 393 10.26 11.37 -5.28
CA LEU A 393 11.36 11.05 -4.38
C LEU A 393 12.67 11.39 -5.07
N VAL A 394 13.43 12.31 -4.49
CA VAL A 394 14.71 12.78 -5.02
C VAL A 394 15.84 12.21 -4.18
N LEU A 395 16.83 11.63 -4.88
CA LEU A 395 18.12 11.25 -4.33
C LEU A 395 19.16 12.30 -4.75
N SER A 396 19.69 13.02 -3.78
CA SER A 396 20.78 13.97 -3.97
C SER A 396 22.09 13.41 -3.41
N PHE A 397 23.18 13.62 -4.14
CA PHE A 397 24.53 13.41 -3.63
C PHE A 397 25.06 14.77 -3.21
N ASN A 398 25.11 15.03 -1.90
CA ASN A 398 25.68 16.28 -1.41
C ASN A 398 27.19 16.29 -1.71
N ASP A 399 27.70 17.49 -1.97
CA ASP A 399 29.12 17.79 -2.23
C ASP A 399 29.68 17.46 -3.63
N ILE A 400 28.86 17.21 -4.65
CA ILE A 400 29.30 17.44 -6.04
C ILE A 400 29.03 18.91 -6.37
N ARG A 401 29.89 19.80 -5.88
CA ARG A 401 29.96 21.20 -6.32
C ARG A 401 30.96 21.38 -7.44
#